data_AF-N8XGG3-F1
#
_entry.id   AF-N8XGG3-F1
#
_cell.length_a   1.000
_cell.length_b   1.000
_cell.length_c   1.000
_cell.angle_alpha   90.00
_cell.angle_beta   90.00
_cell.angle_gamma   90.00
#
_symmetry.space_group_name_H-M   'P 1'
#
loop_
_entity.id
_entity.type
_entity.pdbx_description
1 polymer ?
#
loop_
_entity_poly.entity_id
_entity_poly.type
_entity_poly.pdbx_seq_one_letter_code
_entity_poly.pdbx_strand_id
1 'polypeptide(L)'
;MKIRSFPSFLLICGLVATAQIYAKPFEQLAVQTKLSNECTQDDSDIFTAQTYQLGSTKVGLKSYSCQTKKQNKEQYYSAYGLQFNGKKSVYFVDHSVDAIGYVAVKAEKIDADTVYFDGMYERGGDLIIVWVEDLQHIHHLKVHYMASDEGGVKLYTRNNQIYIQKIDLKELDGDKPIYKNVGKPIILKKIPNKGLEFSGGNLKLFQTTAD
;
A
#
# COMPACT_ATOMS: atom_id res chain seq x y z
N MET A 1 -27.06 42.75 50.60
CA MET A 1 -26.76 41.39 50.10
C MET A 1 -26.70 41.47 48.58
N LYS A 2 -25.50 41.50 47.97
CA LYS A 2 -25.31 41.55 46.51
C LYS A 2 -24.28 40.48 46.14
N ILE A 3 -24.75 39.49 45.40
CA ILE A 3 -24.01 38.33 44.93
C ILE A 3 -23.03 38.79 43.84
N ARG A 4 -21.75 38.47 43.99
CA ARG A 4 -20.73 38.65 42.95
C ARG A 4 -20.78 37.45 42.01
N SER A 5 -21.17 37.65 40.76
CA SER A 5 -21.02 36.65 39.70
C SER A 5 -19.59 36.67 39.17
N PHE A 6 -18.88 35.55 39.28
CA PHE A 6 -17.62 35.33 38.58
C PHE A 6 -17.90 34.96 37.11
N PRO A 7 -17.14 35.47 36.13
CA PRO A 7 -17.25 34.98 34.76
C PRO A 7 -16.55 33.62 34.68
N SER A 8 -17.31 32.60 34.31
CA SER A 8 -16.79 31.28 33.93
C SER A 8 -15.93 31.43 32.67
N PHE A 9 -14.61 31.32 32.81
CA PHE A 9 -13.73 31.02 31.70
C PHE A 9 -13.99 29.58 31.25
N LEU A 10 -14.84 29.41 30.24
CA LEU A 10 -14.88 28.18 29.44
C LEU A 10 -13.57 28.08 28.67
N LEU A 11 -12.58 27.40 29.25
CA LEU A 11 -11.46 26.85 28.51
C LEU A 11 -12.01 25.73 27.61
N ILE A 12 -12.43 26.11 26.40
CA ILE A 12 -12.59 25.16 25.32
C ILE A 12 -11.17 24.76 24.92
N CYS A 13 -10.67 23.66 25.50
CA CYS A 13 -9.55 22.91 24.93
C CYS A 13 -10.01 22.34 23.59
N GLY A 14 -10.01 23.20 22.57
CA GLY A 14 -10.03 22.79 21.18
C GLY A 14 -8.72 22.09 20.89
N LEU A 15 -8.67 20.78 21.12
CA LEU A 15 -7.76 19.88 20.42
C LEU A 15 -8.12 20.00 18.94
N VAL A 16 -7.53 20.99 18.26
CA VAL A 16 -7.43 20.97 16.81
C VAL A 16 -6.53 19.78 16.53
N ALA A 17 -7.14 18.66 16.15
CA ALA A 17 -6.44 17.54 15.55
C ALA A 17 -5.65 18.13 14.38
N THR A 18 -4.34 18.27 14.55
CA THR A 18 -3.46 18.67 13.46
C THR A 18 -3.46 17.52 12.48
N ALA A 19 -4.35 17.60 11.47
CA ALA A 19 -4.23 16.78 10.28
C ALA A 19 -2.76 16.89 9.83
N GLN A 20 -2.06 15.75 9.76
CA GLN A 20 -0.62 15.74 9.49
C GLN A 20 -0.33 16.58 8.24
N ILE A 21 0.40 17.69 8.44
CA ILE A 21 0.62 18.73 7.41
C ILE A 21 1.58 18.27 6.31
N TYR A 22 2.18 17.08 6.48
CA TYR A 22 3.26 16.53 5.64
C TYR A 22 2.84 15.21 5.00
N ALA A 23 3.34 14.96 3.79
CA ALA A 23 3.23 13.65 3.13
C ALA A 23 3.86 12.59 4.04
N LYS A 24 3.21 11.42 4.16
CA LYS A 24 3.83 10.26 4.79
C LYS A 24 5.05 9.86 3.95
N PRO A 25 6.23 9.71 4.57
CA PRO A 25 7.38 9.20 3.84
C PRO A 25 7.06 7.81 3.32
N PHE A 26 7.72 7.43 2.23
CA PHE A 26 7.68 6.05 1.79
C PHE A 26 8.24 5.15 2.88
N GLU A 27 7.57 4.02 3.13
CA GLU A 27 7.93 3.11 4.20
C GLU A 27 8.69 1.90 3.65
N GLN A 28 9.70 1.47 4.38
CA GLN A 28 10.39 0.22 4.17
C GLN A 28 9.82 -0.81 5.12
N LEU A 29 9.15 -1.82 4.56
CA LEU A 29 8.58 -2.92 5.34
C LEU A 29 9.67 -3.84 5.88
N ALA A 30 9.38 -4.53 6.99
CA ALA A 30 10.26 -5.56 7.51
C ALA A 30 10.28 -6.75 6.55
N VAL A 31 11.49 -7.20 6.17
CA VAL A 31 11.69 -8.32 5.25
C VAL A 31 12.03 -9.57 6.04
N GLN A 32 11.30 -10.66 5.77
CA GLN A 32 11.48 -11.94 6.45
C GLN A 32 11.55 -13.08 5.43
N THR A 33 12.25 -14.16 5.76
CA THR A 33 12.30 -15.39 4.94
C THR A 33 11.40 -16.50 5.50
N LYS A 34 10.81 -16.27 6.67
CA LYS A 34 9.84 -17.15 7.34
C LYS A 34 8.79 -16.27 7.97
N LEU A 35 7.52 -16.63 7.82
CA LEU A 35 6.43 -16.00 8.55
C LEU A 35 6.25 -16.63 9.93
N SER A 36 5.59 -15.89 10.81
CA SER A 36 5.10 -16.41 12.08
C SER A 36 4.10 -17.55 11.86
N ASN A 37 3.97 -18.46 12.82
CA ASN A 37 3.01 -19.56 12.73
C ASN A 37 1.55 -19.07 12.82
N GLU A 38 1.37 -17.86 13.33
CA GLU A 38 0.10 -17.14 13.46
C GLU A 38 -0.30 -16.41 12.18
N CYS A 39 0.43 -16.60 11.08
CA CYS A 39 0.07 -16.13 9.76
C CYS A 39 -0.71 -17.21 8.99
N THR A 40 -1.87 -16.84 8.47
CA THR A 40 -2.67 -17.67 7.57
C THR A 40 -2.66 -17.04 6.18
N GLN A 41 -2.54 -17.86 5.14
CA GLN A 41 -2.64 -17.35 3.77
C GLN A 41 -4.07 -16.85 3.55
N ASP A 42 -4.23 -15.69 2.91
CA ASP A 42 -5.56 -15.15 2.64
C ASP A 42 -6.36 -16.07 1.72
N ASP A 43 -7.68 -16.10 1.99
CA ASP A 43 -8.66 -16.83 1.20
C ASP A 43 -8.82 -16.19 -0.20
N SER A 44 -9.34 -16.97 -1.16
CA SER A 44 -9.38 -16.58 -2.56
C SER A 44 -10.28 -15.37 -2.87
N ASP A 45 -11.24 -15.09 -2.00
CA ASP A 45 -12.13 -13.92 -2.04
C ASP A 45 -11.41 -12.62 -1.65
N ILE A 46 -10.42 -12.69 -0.76
CA ILE A 46 -9.56 -11.56 -0.38
C ILE A 46 -8.37 -11.44 -1.34
N PHE A 47 -7.77 -12.57 -1.72
CA PHE A 47 -6.59 -12.61 -2.58
C PHE A 47 -6.55 -13.88 -3.44
N THR A 48 -6.57 -13.68 -4.75
CA THR A 48 -6.32 -14.78 -5.69
C THR A 48 -4.82 -14.87 -6.01
N ALA A 49 -4.20 -15.97 -5.59
CA ALA A 49 -2.79 -16.23 -5.86
C ALA A 49 -2.41 -16.11 -7.34
N GLN A 50 -1.40 -15.29 -7.61
CA GLN A 50 -0.88 -15.05 -8.95
C GLN A 50 0.50 -15.68 -9.09
N THR A 51 0.89 -16.04 -10.31
CA THR A 51 2.25 -16.47 -10.59
C THR A 51 2.74 -15.85 -11.88
N TYR A 52 3.87 -15.17 -11.79
CA TYR A 52 4.46 -14.45 -12.89
C TYR A 52 5.87 -14.95 -13.20
N GLN A 53 6.29 -14.76 -14.45
CA GLN A 53 7.68 -14.86 -14.84
C GLN A 53 8.33 -13.47 -14.67
N LEU A 54 9.26 -13.35 -13.71
CA LEU A 54 10.07 -12.16 -13.48
C LEU A 54 11.51 -12.45 -13.91
N GLY A 55 11.95 -11.81 -15.00
CA GLY A 55 13.17 -12.19 -15.72
C GLY A 55 13.16 -13.69 -16.05
N SER A 56 14.18 -14.41 -15.59
CA SER A 56 14.31 -15.87 -15.75
C SER A 56 13.69 -16.68 -14.60
N THR A 57 13.09 -16.04 -13.59
CA THR A 57 12.56 -16.73 -12.40
C THR A 57 11.04 -16.73 -12.35
N LYS A 58 10.44 -17.89 -12.03
CA LYS A 58 9.01 -18.01 -11.75
C LYS A 58 8.74 -17.57 -10.31
N VAL A 59 7.84 -16.62 -10.11
CA VAL A 59 7.54 -16.01 -8.81
C VAL A 59 6.04 -16.11 -8.54
N GLY A 60 5.67 -16.85 -7.51
CA GLY A 60 4.31 -16.86 -6.97
C GLY A 60 4.11 -15.69 -6.03
N LEU A 61 3.01 -14.95 -6.18
CA LEU A 61 2.61 -13.87 -5.29
C LEU A 61 1.53 -14.38 -4.33
N LYS A 62 1.69 -14.07 -3.05
CA LYS A 62 0.81 -14.49 -1.96
C LYS A 62 0.56 -13.33 -0.99
N SER A 63 -0.61 -13.28 -0.38
CA SER A 63 -0.85 -12.43 0.79
C SER A 63 -1.27 -13.29 1.98
N TYR A 64 -1.04 -12.75 3.17
CA TYR A 64 -1.26 -13.42 4.44
C TYR A 64 -1.83 -12.43 5.44
N SER A 65 -2.84 -12.89 6.17
CA SER A 65 -3.34 -12.26 7.39
C SER A 65 -2.64 -12.89 8.59
N CYS A 66 -2.05 -12.05 9.43
CA CYS A 66 -1.28 -12.48 10.58
C CYS A 66 -1.78 -11.84 11.86
N GLN A 67 -1.53 -12.51 12.98
CA GLN A 67 -1.87 -12.02 14.31
C GLN A 67 -0.65 -12.04 15.23
N THR A 68 -0.57 -11.08 16.15
CA THR A 68 0.36 -11.11 17.28
C THR A 68 -0.31 -10.62 18.57
N LYS A 69 0.25 -10.98 19.72
CA LYS A 69 -0.20 -10.51 21.03
C LYS A 69 0.82 -9.54 21.60
N LYS A 70 0.45 -8.26 21.72
CA LYS A 70 1.28 -7.22 22.34
C LYS A 70 0.54 -6.64 23.54
N GLN A 71 1.15 -6.70 24.72
CA GLN A 71 0.55 -6.18 25.97
C GLN A 71 -0.88 -6.73 26.23
N ASN A 72 -1.09 -8.03 26.02
CA ASN A 72 -2.39 -8.71 26.15
C ASN A 72 -3.50 -8.20 25.21
N LYS A 73 -3.14 -7.49 24.14
CA LYS A 73 -4.05 -7.13 23.05
C LYS A 73 -3.66 -7.84 21.77
N GLU A 74 -4.65 -8.36 21.06
CA GLU A 74 -4.48 -8.90 19.72
C GLU A 74 -4.21 -7.76 18.75
N GLN A 75 -3.21 -7.93 17.89
CA GLN A 75 -2.87 -7.02 16.81
C GLN A 75 -2.83 -7.81 15.52
N TYR A 76 -3.54 -7.34 14.50
CA TYR A 76 -3.53 -7.93 13.18
C TYR A 76 -2.59 -7.14 12.27
N TYR A 77 -1.97 -7.83 11.33
CA TYR A 77 -1.06 -7.25 10.34
C TYR A 77 -1.05 -8.10 9.08
N SER A 78 -0.57 -7.52 7.98
CA SER A 78 -0.52 -8.23 6.69
C SER A 78 0.91 -8.54 6.29
N ALA A 79 1.08 -9.63 5.55
CA ALA A 79 2.35 -9.95 4.92
C ALA A 79 2.17 -10.30 3.45
N TYR A 80 3.09 -9.83 2.61
CA TYR A 80 3.07 -10.04 1.17
C TYR A 80 4.26 -10.90 0.76
N GLY A 81 4.00 -12.05 0.16
CA GLY A 81 4.99 -13.08 -0.12
C GLY A 81 5.35 -13.20 -1.61
N LEU A 82 6.65 -13.27 -1.89
CA LEU A 82 7.20 -13.74 -3.17
C LEU A 82 7.77 -15.14 -2.97
N GLN A 83 7.19 -16.13 -3.66
CA GLN A 83 7.65 -17.51 -3.67
C GLN A 83 8.41 -17.82 -4.97
N PHE A 84 9.73 -17.84 -4.90
CA PHE A 84 10.63 -18.12 -6.02
C PHE A 84 10.73 -19.62 -6.30
N ASN A 85 10.34 -20.01 -7.52
CA ASN A 85 10.36 -21.40 -8.03
C ASN A 85 9.72 -22.42 -7.07
N GLY A 86 8.74 -21.98 -6.27
CA GLY A 86 8.07 -22.83 -5.27
C GLY A 86 8.90 -23.21 -4.05
N LYS A 87 10.14 -22.71 -3.90
CA LYS A 87 11.09 -23.18 -2.87
C LYS A 87 11.51 -22.10 -1.88
N LYS A 88 11.90 -20.92 -2.38
CA LYS A 88 12.37 -19.83 -1.53
C LYS A 88 11.26 -18.80 -1.40
N SER A 89 11.03 -18.30 -0.19
CA SER A 89 10.05 -17.25 0.05
C SER A 89 10.71 -16.04 0.69
N VAL A 90 10.28 -14.86 0.26
CA VAL A 90 10.55 -13.58 0.91
C VAL A 90 9.21 -12.93 1.22
N TYR A 91 9.07 -12.38 2.42
CA TYR A 91 7.85 -11.77 2.91
C TYR A 91 8.12 -10.33 3.32
N PHE A 92 7.22 -9.43 2.92
CA PHE A 92 7.19 -8.02 3.30
C PHE A 92 6.08 -7.83 4.32
N VAL A 93 6.45 -7.53 5.57
CA VAL A 93 5.52 -7.49 6.71
C VAL A 93 5.11 -6.06 7.03
N ASP A 94 3.81 -5.81 7.03
CA ASP A 94 3.20 -4.52 7.27
C ASP A 94 2.37 -4.52 8.55
N HIS A 95 2.95 -3.97 9.62
CA HIS A 95 2.31 -3.80 10.93
C HIS A 95 1.53 -2.49 11.07
N SER A 96 1.51 -1.65 10.05
CA SER A 96 0.96 -0.29 10.15
C SER A 96 -0.56 -0.24 9.93
N VAL A 97 -1.14 -1.30 9.35
CA VAL A 97 -2.57 -1.41 9.07
C VAL A 97 -3.10 -2.71 9.66
N ASP A 98 -4.19 -2.60 10.41
CA ASP A 98 -4.95 -3.75 10.89
C ASP A 98 -5.50 -4.50 9.68
N ALA A 99 -5.15 -5.78 9.52
CA ALA A 99 -5.55 -6.59 8.37
C ALA A 99 -7.07 -6.62 8.14
N ILE A 100 -7.87 -6.37 9.19
CA ILE A 100 -9.33 -6.27 9.15
C ILE A 100 -9.81 -5.07 8.29
N GLY A 101 -8.93 -4.09 8.02
CA GLY A 101 -9.25 -2.91 7.23
C GLY A 101 -9.16 -3.09 5.72
N TYR A 102 -8.61 -4.20 5.22
CA TYR A 102 -8.50 -4.42 3.77
C TYR A 102 -9.76 -5.06 3.20
N VAL A 103 -10.31 -4.44 2.16
CA VAL A 103 -11.48 -4.95 1.42
C VAL A 103 -11.05 -6.04 0.44
N ALA A 104 -9.88 -5.89 -0.18
CA ALA A 104 -9.26 -6.87 -1.06
C ALA A 104 -7.76 -6.58 -1.19
N VAL A 105 -6.98 -7.61 -1.53
CA VAL A 105 -5.58 -7.46 -1.94
C VAL A 105 -5.46 -7.84 -3.41
N LYS A 106 -5.05 -6.89 -4.24
CA LYS A 106 -4.72 -7.13 -5.65
C LYS A 106 -3.22 -7.29 -5.81
N ALA A 107 -2.76 -8.22 -6.65
CA ALA A 107 -1.34 -8.29 -7.01
C ALA A 107 -1.12 -8.51 -8.51
N GLU A 108 -0.25 -7.69 -9.09
CA GLU A 108 0.02 -7.71 -10.53
C GLU A 108 1.49 -7.45 -10.83
N LYS A 109 1.90 -7.90 -12.02
CA LYS A 109 3.19 -7.58 -12.62
C LYS A 109 3.10 -6.25 -13.36
N ILE A 110 4.03 -5.32 -13.07
CA ILE A 110 4.11 -4.01 -13.75
C ILE A 110 4.97 -4.10 -15.00
N ASP A 111 6.11 -4.80 -14.90
CA ASP A 111 7.04 -5.02 -16.02
C ASP A 111 7.84 -6.32 -15.84
N ALA A 112 8.96 -6.48 -16.54
CA ALA A 112 9.71 -7.74 -16.58
C ALA A 112 10.26 -8.18 -15.21
N ASP A 113 10.46 -7.28 -14.26
CA ASP A 113 11.16 -7.56 -12.99
C ASP A 113 10.47 -6.93 -11.77
N THR A 114 9.30 -6.31 -11.96
CA THR A 114 8.60 -5.60 -10.89
C THR A 114 7.15 -6.06 -10.76
N VAL A 115 6.73 -6.26 -9.52
CA VAL A 115 5.35 -6.55 -9.12
C VAL A 115 4.88 -5.54 -8.09
N TYR A 116 3.58 -5.51 -7.85
CA TYR A 116 3.03 -4.82 -6.70
C TYR A 116 1.90 -5.61 -6.05
N PHE A 117 1.68 -5.32 -4.78
CA PHE A 117 0.46 -5.63 -4.05
C PHE A 117 -0.26 -4.31 -3.75
N ASP A 118 -1.58 -4.31 -3.82
CA ASP A 118 -2.45 -3.19 -3.50
C ASP A 118 -3.47 -3.68 -2.47
N GLY A 119 -3.19 -3.37 -1.20
CA GLY A 119 -4.12 -3.58 -0.12
C GLY A 119 -5.10 -2.41 -0.10
N MET A 120 -6.27 -2.61 -0.72
CA MET A 120 -7.29 -1.57 -0.85
C MET A 120 -8.17 -1.51 0.40
N TYR A 121 -8.51 -0.30 0.83
CA TYR A 121 -9.57 0.00 1.78
C TYR A 121 -10.59 0.93 1.11
N GLU A 122 -11.73 1.20 1.77
CA GLU A 122 -12.86 1.91 1.15
C GLU A 122 -12.49 3.19 0.38
N ARG A 123 -11.49 3.96 0.86
CA ARG A 123 -11.05 5.23 0.26
C ARG A 123 -9.55 5.32 0.03
N GLY A 124 -8.96 4.29 -0.56
CA GLY A 124 -7.54 4.30 -0.95
C GLY A 124 -6.89 2.94 -0.77
N GLY A 125 -5.58 2.96 -0.57
CA GLY A 125 -4.84 1.73 -0.34
C GLY A 125 -3.42 1.97 0.12
N ASP A 126 -2.73 0.87 0.33
CA ASP A 126 -1.29 0.83 0.47
C ASP A 126 -0.71 -0.06 -0.64
N LEU A 127 0.14 0.54 -1.46
CA LEU A 127 0.87 -0.18 -2.50
C LEU A 127 2.19 -0.69 -1.94
N ILE A 128 2.44 -1.98 -2.09
CA ILE A 128 3.74 -2.59 -1.82
C ILE A 128 4.35 -2.92 -3.17
N ILE A 129 5.27 -2.07 -3.62
CA ILE A 129 5.96 -2.23 -4.90
C ILE A 129 7.25 -2.99 -4.64
N VAL A 130 7.49 -4.05 -5.40
CA VAL A 130 8.67 -4.91 -5.26
C VAL A 130 9.37 -5.03 -6.60
N TRP A 131 10.62 -4.58 -6.65
CA TRP A 131 11.52 -4.71 -7.80
C TRP A 131 12.58 -5.77 -7.49
N VAL A 132 12.58 -6.83 -8.29
CA VAL A 132 13.54 -7.92 -8.22
C VAL A 132 14.64 -7.66 -9.24
N GLU A 133 15.66 -6.88 -8.86
CA GLU A 133 16.83 -6.62 -9.71
C GLU A 133 17.57 -7.93 -9.99
N ASP A 134 17.77 -8.73 -8.94
CA ASP A 134 18.13 -10.15 -9.01
C ASP A 134 17.73 -10.87 -7.70
N LEU A 135 18.10 -12.14 -7.54
CA LEU A 135 17.74 -12.93 -6.35
C LEU A 135 18.45 -12.51 -5.05
N GLN A 136 19.49 -11.69 -5.15
CA GLN A 136 20.23 -11.10 -4.01
C GLN A 136 19.79 -9.65 -3.76
N HIS A 137 19.33 -8.95 -4.80
CA HIS A 137 18.91 -7.55 -4.76
C HIS A 137 17.40 -7.44 -5.01
N ILE A 138 16.63 -7.60 -3.93
CA ILE A 138 15.17 -7.39 -3.94
C ILE A 138 14.89 -6.08 -3.20
N HIS A 139 14.36 -5.11 -3.93
CA HIS A 139 14.04 -3.79 -3.41
C HIS A 139 12.53 -3.64 -3.27
N HIS A 140 12.06 -2.97 -2.23
CA HIS A 140 10.64 -2.71 -2.05
C HIS A 140 10.37 -1.29 -1.55
N LEU A 141 9.11 -0.89 -1.66
CA LEU A 141 8.61 0.38 -1.14
C LEU A 141 7.13 0.26 -0.84
N LYS A 142 6.71 0.75 0.33
CA LYS A 142 5.29 0.97 0.63
C LYS A 142 4.90 2.41 0.29
N VAL A 143 3.82 2.56 -0.48
CA VAL A 143 3.25 3.85 -0.89
C VAL A 143 1.78 3.91 -0.49
N HIS A 144 1.47 4.76 0.48
CA HIS A 144 0.10 5.11 0.80
C HIS A 144 -0.53 5.97 -0.30
N TYR A 145 -1.83 5.79 -0.56
CA TYR A 145 -2.61 6.65 -1.44
C TYR A 145 -4.06 6.79 -0.98
N MET A 146 -4.66 7.94 -1.34
CA MET A 146 -6.09 8.17 -1.20
C MET A 146 -6.75 8.15 -2.59
N ALA A 147 -7.96 7.62 -2.67
CA ALA A 147 -8.78 7.58 -3.87
C ALA A 147 -10.26 7.79 -3.51
N SER A 148 -11.10 8.09 -4.51
CA SER A 148 -12.56 8.08 -4.39
C SER A 148 -13.06 6.66 -4.11
N ASP A 149 -14.33 6.54 -3.68
CA ASP A 149 -14.96 5.25 -3.35
C ASP A 149 -14.98 4.27 -4.55
N GLU A 150 -15.03 4.80 -5.77
CA GLU A 150 -15.01 4.04 -7.03
C GLU A 150 -13.67 4.17 -7.77
N GLY A 151 -12.68 4.76 -7.11
CA GLY A 151 -11.36 5.04 -7.66
C GLY A 151 -10.31 4.02 -7.23
N GLY A 152 -9.08 4.30 -7.63
CA GLY A 152 -7.93 3.48 -7.28
C GLY A 152 -6.68 3.98 -7.96
N VAL A 153 -5.78 3.05 -8.24
CA VAL A 153 -4.51 3.34 -8.89
C VAL A 153 -4.23 2.39 -10.03
N LYS A 154 -3.60 2.93 -11.07
CA LYS A 154 -3.02 2.19 -12.18
C LYS A 154 -1.51 2.39 -12.16
N LEU A 155 -0.78 1.28 -12.21
CA LEU A 155 0.68 1.29 -12.31
C LEU A 155 1.11 0.95 -13.74
N TYR A 156 2.12 1.64 -14.25
CA TYR A 156 2.74 1.35 -15.54
C TYR A 156 4.20 1.79 -15.55
N THR A 157 4.99 1.29 -16.49
CA THR A 157 6.39 1.69 -16.62
C THR A 157 6.67 2.43 -17.93
N ARG A 158 7.61 3.38 -17.86
CA ARG A 158 8.14 4.12 -19.02
C ARG A 158 9.55 4.60 -18.68
N ASN A 159 10.52 4.43 -19.60
CA ASN A 159 11.90 4.91 -19.43
C ASN A 159 12.56 4.47 -18.10
N ASN A 160 12.39 3.20 -17.71
CA ASN A 160 12.90 2.64 -16.45
C ASN A 160 12.37 3.33 -15.18
N GLN A 161 11.21 3.99 -15.29
CA GLN A 161 10.47 4.56 -14.17
C GLN A 161 9.11 3.88 -14.05
N ILE A 162 8.61 3.79 -12.83
CA ILE A 162 7.29 3.31 -12.48
C ILE A 162 6.41 4.53 -12.23
N TYR A 163 5.27 4.58 -12.89
CA TYR A 163 4.27 5.63 -12.75
C TYR A 163 3.07 5.05 -12.01
N ILE A 164 2.67 5.74 -10.95
CA ILE A 164 1.49 5.41 -10.15
C ILE A 164 0.47 6.50 -10.41
N GLN A 165 -0.55 6.17 -11.19
CA GLN A 165 -1.58 7.10 -11.65
C GLN A 165 -2.86 6.83 -10.88
N LYS A 166 -3.39 7.84 -10.17
CA LYS A 166 -4.75 7.75 -9.65
C LYS A 166 -5.74 7.67 -10.79
N ILE A 167 -6.75 6.84 -10.59
CA ILE A 167 -7.85 6.67 -11.51
C ILE A 167 -9.16 6.77 -10.74
N ASP A 168 -10.19 7.25 -11.43
CA ASP A 168 -11.54 7.39 -10.90
C ASP A 168 -12.53 6.89 -11.94
N LEU A 169 -13.65 6.34 -11.49
CA LEU A 169 -14.69 5.89 -12.40
C LEU A 169 -15.23 7.09 -13.17
N LYS A 170 -15.23 6.98 -14.49
CA LYS A 170 -15.80 8.00 -15.38
C LYS A 170 -17.22 7.63 -15.75
N GLU A 171 -17.39 6.40 -16.22
CA GLU A 171 -18.67 5.86 -16.69
C GLU A 171 -18.58 4.33 -16.75
N LEU A 172 -19.72 3.70 -16.99
CA LEU A 172 -19.83 2.28 -17.26
C LEU A 172 -20.15 2.06 -18.74
N ASP A 173 -19.39 1.20 -19.41
CA ASP A 173 -19.74 0.66 -20.72
C ASP A 173 -20.38 -0.72 -20.52
N GLY A 174 -21.71 -0.72 -20.39
CA GLY A 174 -22.44 -1.86 -19.83
C GLY A 174 -22.05 -2.08 -18.37
N ASP A 175 -21.51 -3.25 -18.04
CA ASP A 175 -21.00 -3.57 -16.70
C ASP A 175 -19.48 -3.34 -16.56
N LYS A 176 -18.82 -2.80 -17.60
CA LYS A 176 -17.36 -2.59 -17.59
C LYS A 176 -17.03 -1.18 -17.13
N PRO A 177 -16.22 -1.00 -16.07
CA PRO A 177 -15.82 0.32 -15.63
C PRO A 177 -14.84 0.96 -16.61
N ILE A 178 -15.13 2.19 -17.01
CA ILE A 178 -14.22 3.06 -17.75
C ILE A 178 -13.65 4.08 -16.76
N TYR A 179 -12.33 4.05 -16.59
CA TYR A 179 -11.63 4.95 -15.67
C TYR A 179 -11.00 6.13 -16.39
N LYS A 180 -10.99 7.29 -15.73
CA LYS A 180 -10.22 8.50 -16.12
C LYS A 180 -9.01 8.67 -15.21
N ASN A 181 -7.96 9.29 -15.72
CA ASN A 181 -6.80 9.67 -14.91
C ASN A 181 -7.12 10.89 -14.03
N VAL A 182 -6.68 10.84 -12.79
CA VAL A 182 -6.85 11.91 -11.81
C VAL A 182 -5.49 12.49 -11.41
N GLY A 183 -5.34 13.80 -11.59
CA GLY A 183 -4.11 14.51 -11.25
C GLY A 183 -2.86 14.01 -12.00
N LYS A 184 -1.68 14.34 -11.46
CA LYS A 184 -0.39 13.89 -11.98
C LYS A 184 0.06 12.60 -11.29
N PRO A 185 0.72 11.68 -12.01
CA PRO A 185 1.20 10.44 -11.41
C PRO A 185 2.36 10.71 -10.44
N ILE A 186 2.52 9.81 -9.47
CA ILE A 186 3.77 9.65 -8.72
C ILE A 186 4.74 8.83 -9.56
N ILE A 187 6.00 9.25 -9.58
CA ILE A 187 7.03 8.63 -10.41
C ILE A 187 8.14 8.09 -9.51
N LEU A 188 8.36 6.78 -9.57
CA LEU A 188 9.48 6.11 -8.92
C LEU A 188 10.52 5.74 -9.98
N LYS A 189 11.80 5.93 -9.66
CA LYS A 189 12.93 5.54 -10.49
C LYS A 189 13.60 4.31 -9.89
N LYS A 190 13.90 3.33 -10.74
CA LYS A 190 14.77 2.20 -10.38
C LYS A 190 16.22 2.64 -10.43
N ILE A 191 16.93 2.50 -9.32
CA ILE A 191 18.36 2.80 -9.22
C ILE A 191 19.09 1.51 -8.86
N PRO A 192 19.87 0.91 -9.78
CA PRO A 192 20.62 -0.32 -9.54
C PRO A 192 21.41 -0.29 -8.23
N ASN A 193 21.34 -1.38 -7.47
CA ASN A 193 21.97 -1.54 -6.14
C ASN A 193 21.52 -0.57 -5.04
N LYS A 194 20.59 0.36 -5.32
CA LYS A 194 20.08 1.35 -4.36
C LYS A 194 18.58 1.19 -4.08
N GLY A 195 17.82 0.79 -5.08
CA GLY A 195 16.39 0.49 -4.98
C GLY A 195 15.49 1.51 -5.68
N LEU A 196 14.28 1.69 -5.13
CA LEU A 196 13.23 2.53 -5.69
C LEU A 196 13.28 3.93 -5.07
N GLU A 197 13.43 4.97 -5.89
CA GLU A 197 13.46 6.36 -5.43
C GLU A 197 12.36 7.22 -6.02
N PHE A 198 11.79 8.10 -5.21
CA PHE A 198 10.89 9.12 -5.71
C PHE A 198 11.60 10.09 -6.65
N SER A 199 11.00 10.31 -7.81
CA SER A 199 11.58 11.13 -8.88
C SER A 199 10.63 12.19 -9.45
N GLY A 200 9.35 12.17 -9.07
CA GLY A 200 8.40 13.19 -9.51
C GLY A 200 6.95 12.97 -9.07
N GLY A 201 6.15 14.03 -9.19
CA GLY A 201 4.75 14.06 -8.77
C GLY A 201 4.54 14.89 -7.49
N ASN A 202 3.32 14.89 -6.95
CA ASN A 202 3.00 15.54 -5.68
C ASN A 202 2.52 14.50 -4.68
N LEU A 203 3.45 13.96 -3.88
CA LEU A 203 3.18 12.88 -2.93
C LEU A 203 2.14 13.25 -1.88
N LYS A 204 2.14 14.52 -1.42
CA LYS A 204 1.15 15.00 -0.46
C LYS A 204 -0.26 14.89 -1.02
N LEU A 205 -0.51 15.48 -2.20
CA LEU A 205 -1.83 15.39 -2.83
C LEU A 205 -2.20 13.93 -3.11
N PHE A 206 -1.24 13.13 -3.56
CA PHE A 206 -1.45 11.72 -3.80
C PHE A 206 -1.92 10.95 -2.55
N GLN A 207 -1.43 11.34 -1.37
CA GLN A 207 -1.76 10.70 -0.08
C GLN A 207 -2.91 11.33 0.69
N THR A 208 -3.42 12.51 0.28
CA THR A 208 -4.42 13.23 1.07
C THR A 208 -5.69 13.58 0.31
N THR A 209 -5.70 13.56 -1.02
CA THR A 209 -6.91 13.82 -1.82
C THR A 209 -7.48 12.53 -2.36
N ALA A 210 -8.80 12.37 -2.29
CA ALA A 210 -9.48 11.32 -3.06
C ALA A 210 -9.58 11.71 -4.56
N ASP A 211 -9.60 13.02 -4.82
CA ASP A 211 -9.89 13.67 -6.10
C ASP A 211 -8.64 14.27 -6.79
#